data_AF-A0A383EGV5-F1
#
_entry.id   AF-A0A383EGV5-F1
#
_cell.length_a   1.000
_cell.length_b   1.000
_cell.length_c   1.000
_cell.angle_alpha   90.00
_cell.angle_beta   90.00
_cell.angle_gamma   90.00
#
_symmetry.space_group_name_H-M   'P 1'
#
loop_
_entity.id
_entity.type
_entity.pdbx_description
1 polymer ?
#
loop_
_entity_poly.entity_id
_entity_poly.type
_entity_poly.pdbx_seq_one_letter_code
_entity_poly.pdbx_strand_id
1 'polypeptide(L)'
;PYGMAVHDEQEENAVLEIIRNHKTIMGEKVKQFEQEIAALFSKDQGIMVNSGSSANLLTFEVLDIPENSEVITPILTFATTLSPIIKKGLIPVFVDVEPETYVVNIDQIEESITSKTKALMIPSLLGNVPDLKRLRKIADENNLIFIEDSADTLGATFDGIPTGKFSDVSTTSFYGSHIITAAGEGGMVCCNDRKLAEKCKILRGWGRSSAINESEKLEERFNIELSGIP
;
A
#
# COMPACT_ATOMS: atom_id res chain seq x y z
N PRO A 1 25.67 9.81 6.42
CA PRO A 1 25.02 8.61 5.83
C PRO A 1 24.10 9.06 4.69
N TYR A 2 23.74 8.17 3.74
CA TYR A 2 22.86 8.49 2.62
C TYR A 2 21.41 8.82 3.05
N GLY A 3 20.92 8.14 4.09
CA GLY A 3 19.66 8.44 4.77
C GLY A 3 19.81 8.27 6.29
N MET A 4 18.94 8.91 7.07
CA MET A 4 18.96 8.85 8.53
C MET A 4 17.57 9.16 9.09
N ALA A 5 17.09 8.34 10.03
CA ALA A 5 15.89 8.63 10.80
C ALA A 5 16.12 9.85 11.72
N VAL A 6 15.09 10.68 11.88
CA VAL A 6 15.16 11.95 12.64
C VAL A 6 14.20 11.95 13.83
N HIS A 7 14.15 10.83 14.57
CA HIS A 7 13.32 10.74 15.77
C HIS A 7 13.73 11.77 16.82
N ASP A 8 12.75 12.39 17.46
CA ASP A 8 12.93 13.27 18.61
C ASP A 8 12.18 12.75 19.85
N GLU A 9 12.10 13.60 20.88
CA GLU A 9 11.45 13.26 22.16
C GLU A 9 9.98 12.83 21.98
N GLN A 10 9.30 13.27 20.92
CA GLN A 10 7.91 12.91 20.63
C GLN A 10 7.80 11.43 20.25
N GLU A 11 8.65 10.94 19.34
CA GLU A 11 8.67 9.52 19.00
C GLU A 11 9.09 8.66 20.19
N GLU A 12 10.08 9.10 20.96
CA GLU A 12 10.51 8.40 22.19
C GLU A 12 9.36 8.27 23.19
N ASN A 13 8.66 9.37 23.45
CA ASN A 13 7.51 9.39 24.36
C ASN A 13 6.35 8.53 23.85
N ALA A 14 6.07 8.53 22.55
CA ALA A 14 5.04 7.68 21.94
C ALA A 14 5.33 6.19 22.14
N VAL A 15 6.59 5.77 21.99
CA VAL A 15 7.01 4.38 22.26
C VAL A 15 6.88 4.04 23.74
N LEU A 16 7.37 4.93 24.62
CA LEU A 16 7.29 4.72 26.07
C LEU A 16 5.84 4.66 26.57
N GLU A 17 4.93 5.45 26.01
CA GLU A 17 3.49 5.40 26.29
C GLU A 17 2.93 4.00 26.03
N ILE A 18 3.25 3.41 24.87
CA ILE A 18 2.77 2.08 24.49
C ILE A 18 3.31 0.99 25.43
N ILE A 19 4.61 1.03 25.73
CA ILE A 19 5.26 0.03 26.60
C ILE A 19 4.72 0.11 28.03
N ARG A 20 4.66 1.32 28.61
CA ARG A 20 4.20 1.53 29.99
C ARG A 20 2.74 1.12 30.20
N ASN A 21 1.92 1.20 29.16
CA ASN A 21 0.52 0.81 29.20
C ASN A 21 0.26 -0.63 28.68
N HIS A 22 1.31 -1.39 28.34
CA HIS A 22 1.21 -2.77 27.83
C HIS A 22 0.32 -2.92 26.57
N LYS A 23 0.22 -1.88 25.73
CA LYS A 23 -0.62 -1.85 24.51
C LYS A 23 0.18 -2.18 23.24
N THR A 24 1.00 -3.24 23.27
CA THR A 24 1.98 -3.54 22.20
C THR A 24 1.40 -4.21 20.95
N ILE A 25 0.11 -4.57 20.96
CA ILE A 25 -0.60 -5.10 19.79
C ILE A 25 -1.20 -3.95 18.96
N MET A 26 -1.58 -4.24 17.70
CA MET A 26 -2.26 -3.25 16.85
C MET A 26 -3.54 -2.76 17.53
N GLY A 27 -3.68 -1.43 17.68
CA GLY A 27 -4.75 -0.81 18.44
C GLY A 27 -5.08 0.61 18.00
N GLU A 28 -5.48 1.46 18.94
CA GLU A 28 -5.95 2.83 18.67
C GLU A 28 -4.91 3.68 17.92
N LYS A 29 -3.63 3.64 18.31
CA LYS A 29 -2.57 4.41 17.63
C LYS A 29 -2.37 3.96 16.18
N VAL A 30 -2.50 2.66 15.90
CA VAL A 30 -2.46 2.14 14.52
C VAL A 30 -3.66 2.66 13.72
N LYS A 31 -4.87 2.61 14.28
CA LYS A 31 -6.08 3.11 13.60
C LYS A 31 -5.98 4.61 13.30
N GLN A 32 -5.44 5.40 14.22
CA GLN A 32 -5.19 6.82 14.02
C GLN A 32 -4.19 7.04 12.88
N PHE A 33 -3.05 6.34 12.92
CA PHE A 33 -2.03 6.45 11.87
C PHE A 33 -2.54 6.00 10.49
N GLU A 34 -3.37 4.95 10.44
CA GLU A 34 -4.04 4.51 9.22
C GLU A 34 -4.91 5.62 8.59
N GLN A 35 -5.65 6.37 9.41
CA GLN A 35 -6.49 7.47 8.93
C GLN A 35 -5.67 8.66 8.43
N GLU A 36 -4.64 9.05 9.19
CA GLU A 36 -3.80 10.21 8.87
C GLU A 36 -3.03 9.99 7.56
N ILE A 37 -2.42 8.81 7.37
CA ILE A 37 -1.68 8.52 6.13
C ILE A 37 -2.63 8.30 4.94
N ALA A 38 -3.78 7.64 5.12
CA ALA A 38 -4.74 7.48 4.03
C ALA A 38 -5.21 8.85 3.49
N ALA A 39 -5.41 9.83 4.37
CA ALA A 39 -5.74 11.19 3.97
C ALA A 39 -4.64 11.85 3.12
N LEU A 40 -3.36 11.59 3.39
CA LEU A 40 -2.23 12.07 2.56
C LEU A 40 -2.29 11.55 1.12
N PHE A 41 -2.93 10.40 0.88
CA PHE A 41 -3.14 9.82 -0.45
C PHE A 41 -4.53 10.12 -1.03
N SER A 42 -5.36 10.97 -0.40
CA SER A 42 -6.77 11.14 -0.76
C SER A 42 -7.54 9.81 -0.81
N LYS A 43 -7.27 8.93 0.16
CA LYS A 43 -7.91 7.63 0.34
C LYS A 43 -8.75 7.58 1.62
N ASP A 44 -9.83 6.80 1.59
CA ASP A 44 -10.74 6.64 2.73
C ASP A 44 -10.26 5.57 3.73
N GLN A 45 -9.45 4.60 3.28
CA GLN A 45 -8.99 3.47 4.10
C GLN A 45 -7.48 3.35 4.04
N GLY A 46 -6.84 3.25 5.21
CA GLY A 46 -5.46 2.83 5.40
C GLY A 46 -5.40 1.48 6.10
N ILE A 47 -4.47 0.62 5.69
CA ILE A 47 -4.22 -0.70 6.27
C ILE A 47 -2.73 -0.83 6.55
N MET A 48 -2.33 -0.58 7.79
CA MET A 48 -0.93 -0.68 8.20
C MET A 48 -0.46 -2.13 8.18
N VAL A 49 0.76 -2.36 7.72
CA VAL A 49 1.45 -3.66 7.68
C VAL A 49 2.91 -3.48 8.11
N ASN A 50 3.64 -4.58 8.24
CA ASN A 50 5.00 -4.58 8.79
C ASN A 50 6.09 -4.06 7.84
N SER A 51 5.82 -3.87 6.54
CA SER A 51 6.78 -3.27 5.59
C SER A 51 6.07 -2.79 4.32
N GLY A 52 6.69 -1.88 3.54
CA GLY A 52 6.21 -1.54 2.20
C GLY A 52 6.14 -2.75 1.25
N SER A 53 7.07 -3.70 1.41
CA SER A 53 7.06 -4.97 0.67
C SER A 53 5.82 -5.81 0.97
N SER A 54 5.40 -5.86 2.25
CA SER A 54 4.16 -6.52 2.66
C SER A 54 2.92 -5.76 2.18
N ALA A 55 2.99 -4.45 2.01
CA ALA A 55 1.89 -3.67 1.44
C ALA A 55 1.68 -4.04 -0.04
N ASN A 56 2.77 -4.11 -0.82
CA ASN A 56 2.73 -4.59 -2.20
C ASN A 56 2.22 -6.03 -2.28
N LEU A 57 2.73 -6.92 -1.41
CA LEU A 57 2.26 -8.31 -1.34
C LEU A 57 0.76 -8.39 -1.06
N LEU A 58 0.31 -7.73 0.01
CA LEU A 58 -1.10 -7.76 0.42
C LEU A 58 -2.02 -7.20 -0.67
N THR A 59 -1.59 -6.15 -1.37
CA THR A 59 -2.33 -5.55 -2.49
C THR A 59 -2.59 -6.59 -3.57
N PHE A 60 -1.55 -7.27 -4.07
CA PHE A 60 -1.74 -8.30 -5.10
C PHE A 60 -2.49 -9.53 -4.58
N GLU A 61 -2.41 -9.84 -3.29
CA GLU A 61 -3.16 -10.98 -2.74
C GLU A 61 -4.67 -10.76 -2.75
N VAL A 62 -5.14 -9.53 -2.50
CA VAL A 62 -6.58 -9.21 -2.42
C VAL A 62 -7.22 -8.82 -3.75
N LEU A 63 -6.42 -8.43 -4.73
CA LEU A 63 -6.90 -8.09 -6.07
C LEU A 63 -7.29 -9.36 -6.82
N ASP A 64 -8.50 -9.35 -7.39
CA ASP A 64 -9.05 -10.47 -8.14
C ASP A 64 -8.54 -10.43 -9.60
N ILE A 65 -7.22 -10.48 -9.78
CA ILE A 65 -6.58 -10.55 -11.11
C ILE A 65 -6.42 -12.02 -11.51
N PRO A 66 -6.93 -12.46 -12.68
CA PRO A 66 -6.76 -13.84 -13.14
C PRO A 66 -5.29 -14.22 -13.29
N GLU A 67 -4.95 -15.45 -12.95
CA GLU A 67 -3.61 -16.01 -13.17
C GLU A 67 -3.17 -15.87 -14.65
N ASN A 68 -1.87 -15.71 -14.88
CA ASN A 68 -1.26 -15.46 -16.19
C ASN A 68 -1.70 -14.14 -16.87
N SER A 69 -2.38 -13.24 -16.16
CA SER A 69 -2.62 -11.87 -16.63
C SER A 69 -1.35 -11.02 -16.57
N GLU A 70 -1.30 -9.98 -17.37
CA GLU A 70 -0.15 -9.08 -17.47
C GLU A 70 -0.29 -7.86 -16.53
N VAL A 71 0.81 -7.50 -15.88
CA VAL A 71 0.96 -6.30 -15.05
C VAL A 71 2.12 -5.48 -15.59
N ILE A 72 1.85 -4.26 -16.03
CA ILE A 72 2.90 -3.37 -16.56
C ILE A 72 3.58 -2.63 -15.41
N THR A 73 4.92 -2.63 -15.40
CA THR A 73 5.76 -1.93 -14.43
C THR A 73 7.09 -1.54 -15.09
N PRO A 74 7.76 -0.44 -14.68
CA PRO A 74 9.10 -0.15 -15.18
C PRO A 74 10.12 -1.22 -14.76
N ILE A 75 11.15 -1.44 -15.59
CA ILE A 75 12.27 -2.35 -15.28
C ILE A 75 13.15 -1.82 -14.15
N LEU A 76 13.30 -0.49 -14.06
CA LEU A 76 13.94 0.18 -12.95
C LEU A 76 12.91 0.32 -11.83
N THR A 77 13.01 -0.53 -10.82
CA THR A 77 12.17 -0.50 -9.61
C THR A 77 12.82 -1.30 -8.49
N PHE A 78 12.23 -1.27 -7.29
CA PHE A 78 12.64 -2.12 -6.18
C PHE A 78 12.11 -3.56 -6.35
N ALA A 79 12.87 -4.55 -5.89
CA ALA A 79 12.56 -5.97 -6.14
C ALA A 79 11.19 -6.42 -5.61
N THR A 80 10.66 -5.76 -4.57
CA THR A 80 9.35 -6.11 -3.97
C THR A 80 8.17 -5.37 -4.58
N THR A 81 8.38 -4.51 -5.58
CA THR A 81 7.36 -4.13 -6.57
C THR A 81 7.07 -5.32 -7.49
N LEU A 82 8.11 -6.06 -7.90
CA LEU A 82 8.03 -7.19 -8.82
C LEU A 82 7.61 -8.51 -8.15
N SER A 83 8.18 -8.80 -6.97
CA SER A 83 8.03 -10.11 -6.33
C SER A 83 6.58 -10.55 -6.10
N PRO A 84 5.64 -9.68 -5.67
CA PRO A 84 4.23 -10.03 -5.52
C PRO A 84 3.55 -10.42 -6.84
N ILE A 85 3.87 -9.74 -7.94
CA ILE A 85 3.33 -10.03 -9.28
C ILE A 85 3.65 -11.49 -9.63
N ILE A 86 4.93 -11.86 -9.53
CA ILE A 86 5.40 -13.22 -9.84
C ILE A 86 4.78 -14.25 -8.88
N LYS A 87 4.76 -13.96 -7.57
CA LYS A 87 4.18 -14.87 -6.56
C LYS A 87 2.71 -15.17 -6.78
N LYS A 88 1.95 -14.20 -7.31
CA LYS A 88 0.52 -14.35 -7.63
C LYS A 88 0.28 -15.10 -8.95
N GLY A 89 1.34 -15.53 -9.66
CA GLY A 89 1.24 -16.18 -10.97
C GLY A 89 0.90 -15.21 -12.10
N LEU A 90 1.19 -13.92 -11.92
CA LEU A 90 0.99 -12.88 -12.94
C LEU A 90 2.28 -12.67 -13.76
N ILE A 91 2.13 -12.10 -14.95
CA ILE A 91 3.22 -11.87 -15.89
C ILE A 91 3.62 -10.38 -15.83
N PRO A 92 4.82 -10.04 -15.31
CA PRO A 92 5.32 -8.68 -15.40
C PRO A 92 5.67 -8.34 -16.85
N VAL A 93 5.13 -7.23 -17.35
CA VAL A 93 5.48 -6.65 -18.64
C VAL A 93 6.29 -5.39 -18.36
N PHE A 94 7.57 -5.42 -18.76
CA PHE A 94 8.48 -4.33 -18.45
C PHE A 94 8.46 -3.26 -19.53
N VAL A 95 8.47 -2.02 -19.07
CA VAL A 95 8.74 -0.83 -19.88
C VAL A 95 9.97 -0.11 -19.32
N ASP A 96 10.58 0.77 -20.10
CA ASP A 96 11.71 1.56 -19.64
C ASP A 96 11.28 2.78 -18.79
N VAL A 97 12.26 3.48 -18.23
CA VAL A 97 12.09 4.77 -17.57
C VAL A 97 12.63 5.90 -18.43
N GLU A 98 12.15 7.11 -18.19
CA GLU A 98 12.69 8.31 -18.80
C GLU A 98 14.06 8.67 -18.19
N PRO A 99 15.08 8.97 -19.02
CA PRO A 99 16.36 9.47 -18.53
C PRO A 99 16.19 10.71 -17.63
N GLU A 100 17.09 10.86 -16.66
CA GLU A 100 17.18 12.01 -15.73
C GLU A 100 16.03 12.16 -14.73
N THR A 101 14.83 11.66 -15.04
CA THR A 101 13.67 11.67 -14.14
C THR A 101 13.45 10.32 -13.45
N TYR A 102 13.86 9.22 -14.10
CA TYR A 102 13.71 7.85 -13.62
C TYR A 102 12.25 7.42 -13.36
N VAL A 103 11.28 8.21 -13.84
CA VAL A 103 9.87 7.81 -13.83
C VAL A 103 9.57 6.98 -15.07
N VAL A 104 8.50 6.20 -15.03
CA VAL A 104 8.12 5.30 -16.13
C VAL A 104 7.93 6.04 -17.46
N ASN A 105 8.41 5.48 -18.57
CA ASN A 105 8.09 5.95 -19.91
C ASN A 105 6.65 5.53 -20.24
N ILE A 106 5.75 6.51 -20.30
CA ILE A 106 4.32 6.27 -20.46
C ILE A 106 3.96 5.88 -21.91
N ASP A 107 4.72 6.33 -22.91
CA ASP A 107 4.50 5.94 -24.31
C ASP A 107 4.67 4.41 -24.47
N GLN A 108 5.69 3.84 -23.83
CA GLN A 108 5.92 2.40 -23.83
C GLN A 108 4.84 1.61 -23.09
N ILE A 109 4.15 2.21 -22.10
CA ILE A 109 3.01 1.56 -21.45
C ILE A 109 1.89 1.38 -22.47
N GLU A 110 1.51 2.44 -23.19
CA GLU A 110 0.43 2.40 -24.19
C GLU A 110 0.72 1.34 -25.28
N GLU A 111 1.98 1.26 -25.73
CA GLU A 111 2.42 0.26 -26.72
C GLU A 111 2.45 -1.17 -26.19
N SER A 112 2.62 -1.36 -24.88
CA SER A 112 2.75 -2.67 -24.25
C SER A 112 1.41 -3.28 -23.82
N ILE A 113 0.31 -2.55 -23.92
CA ILE A 113 -1.02 -3.04 -23.52
C ILE A 113 -1.49 -4.13 -24.49
N THR A 114 -1.94 -5.24 -23.93
CA THR A 114 -2.57 -6.35 -24.64
C THR A 114 -3.93 -6.68 -24.01
N SER A 115 -4.66 -7.63 -24.62
CA SER A 115 -5.90 -8.15 -24.02
C SER A 115 -5.69 -8.86 -22.67
N LYS A 116 -4.45 -9.28 -22.36
CA LYS A 116 -4.07 -9.90 -21.10
C LYS A 116 -3.69 -8.90 -20.02
N THR A 117 -3.46 -7.63 -20.36
CA THR A 117 -3.14 -6.59 -19.37
C THR A 117 -4.33 -6.36 -18.45
N LYS A 118 -4.07 -6.32 -17.13
CA LYS A 118 -5.10 -6.11 -16.10
C LYS A 118 -4.72 -5.04 -15.07
N ALA A 119 -3.44 -4.72 -14.93
CA ALA A 119 -3.02 -3.72 -13.98
C ALA A 119 -1.75 -2.98 -14.41
N LEU A 120 -1.61 -1.77 -13.88
CA LEU A 120 -0.38 -1.00 -13.82
C LEU A 120 0.14 -1.03 -12.38
N MET A 121 1.42 -1.32 -12.18
CA MET A 121 2.11 -1.19 -10.89
C MET A 121 3.23 -0.18 -11.08
N ILE A 122 2.98 1.09 -10.74
CA ILE A 122 3.89 2.18 -11.08
C ILE A 122 4.53 2.73 -9.81
N PRO A 123 5.84 2.51 -9.61
CA PRO A 123 6.59 3.16 -8.55
C PRO A 123 6.90 4.63 -8.91
N SER A 124 6.80 5.49 -7.91
CA SER A 124 7.30 6.87 -7.97
C SER A 124 8.65 6.92 -7.26
N LEU A 125 9.73 6.79 -8.04
CA LEU A 125 11.09 6.58 -7.54
C LEU A 125 11.80 7.89 -7.21
N LEU A 126 12.66 7.85 -6.20
CA LEU A 126 13.62 8.93 -5.90
C LEU A 126 12.97 10.31 -5.70
N GLY A 127 11.73 10.35 -5.23
CA GLY A 127 10.98 11.59 -5.03
C GLY A 127 10.29 12.15 -6.28
N ASN A 128 10.47 11.53 -7.46
CA ASN A 128 9.84 11.97 -8.70
C ASN A 128 8.50 11.29 -8.94
N VAL A 129 7.54 12.05 -9.49
CA VAL A 129 6.17 11.61 -9.75
C VAL A 129 5.91 11.66 -11.28
N PRO A 130 5.43 10.57 -11.91
CA PRO A 130 5.10 10.55 -13.34
C PRO A 130 3.87 11.40 -13.67
N ASP A 131 3.52 11.55 -14.95
CA ASP A 131 2.24 12.15 -15.35
C ASP A 131 1.06 11.25 -14.96
N LEU A 132 0.54 11.50 -13.75
CA LEU A 132 -0.53 10.70 -13.16
C LEU A 132 -1.88 10.90 -13.86
N LYS A 133 -2.10 12.05 -14.52
CA LYS A 133 -3.31 12.28 -15.32
C LYS A 133 -3.30 11.37 -16.55
N ARG A 134 -2.16 11.26 -17.23
CA ARG A 134 -2.01 10.37 -18.38
C ARG A 134 -2.12 8.91 -17.97
N LEU A 135 -1.46 8.48 -16.88
CA LEU A 135 -1.56 7.11 -16.37
C LEU A 135 -2.99 6.73 -15.98
N ARG A 136 -3.70 7.60 -15.24
CA ARG A 136 -5.11 7.36 -14.89
C ARG A 136 -5.98 7.23 -16.13
N LYS A 137 -5.79 8.12 -17.13
CA LYS A 137 -6.53 8.06 -18.39
C LYS A 137 -6.31 6.72 -19.11
N ILE A 138 -5.06 6.28 -19.25
CA ILE A 138 -4.71 4.99 -19.87
C ILE A 138 -5.40 3.84 -19.14
N ALA A 139 -5.33 3.85 -17.80
CA ALA A 139 -5.94 2.81 -16.98
C ALA A 139 -7.47 2.77 -17.16
N ASP A 140 -8.14 3.92 -17.24
CA ASP A 140 -9.59 3.99 -17.44
C ASP A 140 -10.01 3.53 -18.84
N GLU A 141 -9.31 3.98 -19.89
CA GLU A 141 -9.59 3.62 -21.29
C GLU A 141 -9.42 2.11 -21.55
N ASN A 142 -8.53 1.46 -20.81
CA ASN A 142 -8.22 0.04 -20.96
C ASN A 142 -8.78 -0.84 -19.83
N ASN A 143 -9.56 -0.27 -18.90
CA ASN A 143 -10.12 -0.94 -17.73
C ASN A 143 -9.05 -1.72 -16.93
N LEU A 144 -7.94 -1.04 -16.62
CA LEU A 144 -6.83 -1.54 -15.83
C LEU A 144 -6.92 -1.04 -14.39
N ILE A 145 -6.52 -1.87 -13.43
CA ILE A 145 -6.31 -1.45 -12.05
C ILE A 145 -5.01 -0.65 -11.99
N PHE A 146 -5.02 0.57 -11.47
CA PHE A 146 -3.82 1.37 -11.30
C PHE A 146 -3.36 1.32 -9.84
N ILE A 147 -2.22 0.68 -9.61
CA ILE A 147 -1.53 0.63 -8.33
C ILE A 147 -0.32 1.56 -8.38
N GLU A 148 -0.25 2.47 -7.42
CA GLU A 148 0.90 3.34 -7.19
C GLU A 148 1.75 2.75 -6.06
N ASP A 149 3.05 2.63 -6.29
CA ASP A 149 4.04 2.35 -5.25
C ASP A 149 4.73 3.66 -4.87
N SER A 150 4.29 4.22 -3.74
CA SER A 150 4.73 5.51 -3.19
C SER A 150 5.65 5.31 -1.99
N ALA A 151 6.52 4.29 -2.04
CA ALA A 151 7.54 4.11 -1.02
C ALA A 151 8.40 5.38 -0.88
N ASP A 152 8.87 5.98 -1.97
CA ASP A 152 9.78 7.13 -1.94
C ASP A 152 9.08 8.50 -1.98
N THR A 153 7.74 8.55 -2.02
CA THR A 153 6.97 9.78 -2.33
C THR A 153 5.76 9.99 -1.41
N LEU A 154 5.82 9.47 -0.18
CA LEU A 154 4.79 9.72 0.83
C LEU A 154 4.43 11.21 0.95
N GLY A 155 3.16 11.54 0.74
CA GLY A 155 2.65 12.91 0.82
C GLY A 155 2.95 13.79 -0.41
N ALA A 156 3.46 13.22 -1.50
CA ALA A 156 3.67 13.97 -2.74
C ALA A 156 2.35 14.42 -3.38
N THR A 157 2.44 15.44 -4.23
CA THR A 157 1.32 15.96 -5.01
C THR A 157 1.67 16.09 -6.48
N PHE A 158 0.70 15.86 -7.35
CA PHE A 158 0.76 16.14 -8.78
C PHE A 158 -0.30 17.22 -9.11
N ASP A 159 0.13 18.36 -9.65
CA ASP A 159 -0.72 19.54 -9.86
C ASP A 159 -1.48 20.01 -8.60
N GLY A 160 -0.83 19.94 -7.43
CA GLY A 160 -1.42 20.30 -6.14
C GLY A 160 -2.45 19.30 -5.61
N ILE A 161 -2.63 18.16 -6.27
CA ILE A 161 -3.53 17.08 -5.87
C ILE A 161 -2.69 15.90 -5.33
N PRO A 162 -3.03 15.31 -4.18
CA PRO A 162 -2.34 14.11 -3.69
C PRO A 162 -2.27 12.99 -4.74
N THR A 163 -1.11 12.35 -4.87
CA THR A 163 -0.85 11.35 -5.92
C THR A 163 -1.85 10.18 -5.90
N GLY A 164 -2.23 9.74 -4.71
CA GLY A 164 -3.23 8.68 -4.53
C GLY A 164 -4.63 9.00 -5.06
N LYS A 165 -4.93 10.25 -5.41
CA LYS A 165 -6.18 10.58 -6.11
C LYS A 165 -6.29 9.93 -7.49
N PHE A 166 -5.15 9.64 -8.13
CA PHE A 166 -5.09 9.11 -9.49
C PHE A 166 -5.01 7.58 -9.54
N SER A 167 -4.62 6.92 -8.45
CA SER A 167 -4.54 5.46 -8.39
C SER A 167 -5.81 4.84 -7.81
N ASP A 168 -6.00 3.54 -8.01
CA ASP A 168 -7.01 2.75 -7.31
C ASP A 168 -6.49 2.37 -5.91
N VAL A 169 -5.23 1.94 -5.85
CA VAL A 169 -4.51 1.58 -4.62
C VAL A 169 -3.17 2.32 -4.55
N SER A 170 -2.85 2.86 -3.39
CA SER A 170 -1.52 3.42 -3.10
C SER A 170 -0.84 2.57 -2.03
N THR A 171 0.41 2.17 -2.25
CA THR A 171 1.24 1.52 -1.22
C THR A 171 2.36 2.46 -0.79
N THR A 172 2.80 2.35 0.46
CA THR A 172 3.94 3.13 0.96
C THR A 172 4.75 2.36 2.00
N SER A 173 5.94 2.87 2.30
CA SER A 173 6.95 2.27 3.17
C SER A 173 7.31 3.23 4.30
N PHE A 174 7.53 2.67 5.49
CA PHE A 174 8.04 3.38 6.66
C PHE A 174 9.40 2.81 7.10
N TYR A 175 10.17 2.25 6.16
CA TYR A 175 11.52 1.77 6.43
C TYR A 175 12.45 2.93 6.87
N GLY A 176 13.51 2.63 7.62
CA GLY A 176 14.35 3.61 8.32
C GLY A 176 14.95 4.76 7.48
N SER A 177 14.96 4.62 6.16
CA SER A 177 15.49 5.61 5.22
C SER A 177 14.41 6.35 4.41
N HIS A 178 13.12 6.12 4.67
CA HIS A 178 12.00 6.78 3.99
C HIS A 178 11.60 8.10 4.68
N ILE A 179 10.71 8.86 4.03
CA ILE A 179 10.26 10.20 4.46
C ILE A 179 9.73 10.19 5.91
N ILE A 180 8.92 9.18 6.24
CA ILE A 180 8.49 8.87 7.61
C ILE A 180 8.94 7.44 7.90
N THR A 181 9.41 7.18 9.12
CA THR A 181 9.74 5.82 9.55
C THR A 181 9.03 5.45 10.85
N ALA A 182 8.60 4.19 10.94
CA ALA A 182 7.95 3.62 12.12
C ALA A 182 8.98 2.85 12.96
N ALA A 183 10.01 3.56 13.45
CA ALA A 183 11.14 2.99 14.18
C ALA A 183 11.90 1.89 13.39
N GLY A 184 11.96 2.03 12.07
CA GLY A 184 12.78 1.20 11.18
C GLY A 184 12.00 0.35 10.18
N GLU A 185 10.78 -0.08 10.48
CA GLU A 185 9.98 -0.98 9.63
C GLU A 185 8.50 -0.61 9.64
N GLY A 186 7.85 -0.74 8.49
CA GLY A 186 6.42 -0.51 8.35
C GLY A 186 6.01 -0.28 6.91
N GLY A 187 4.73 -0.41 6.63
CA GLY A 187 4.14 0.00 5.35
C GLY A 187 2.64 0.10 5.46
N MET A 188 2.01 0.53 4.37
CA MET A 188 0.56 0.69 4.36
C MET A 188 -0.01 0.53 2.96
N VAL A 189 -1.18 -0.10 2.89
CA VAL A 189 -2.06 -0.11 1.73
C VAL A 189 -3.15 0.95 1.95
N CYS A 190 -3.35 1.84 0.98
CA CYS A 190 -4.39 2.86 1.01
C CYS A 190 -5.33 2.71 -0.18
N CYS A 191 -6.65 2.74 0.06
CA CYS A 191 -7.65 2.57 -1.00
C CYS A 191 -9.01 3.22 -0.63
N ASN A 192 -9.88 3.37 -1.62
CA ASN A 192 -11.27 3.81 -1.43
C ASN A 192 -12.28 2.65 -1.46
N ASP A 193 -11.91 1.52 -2.08
CA ASP A 193 -12.77 0.35 -2.12
C ASP A 193 -12.84 -0.32 -0.74
N ARG A 194 -14.00 -0.20 -0.09
CA ARG A 194 -14.27 -0.79 1.23
C ARG A 194 -14.14 -2.32 1.22
N LYS A 195 -14.51 -2.99 0.14
CA LYS A 195 -14.38 -4.46 0.03
C LYS A 195 -12.92 -4.86 -0.08
N LEU A 196 -12.12 -4.11 -0.83
CA LEU A 196 -10.67 -4.31 -0.89
C LEU A 196 -10.04 -4.14 0.50
N ALA A 197 -10.39 -3.04 1.20
CA ALA A 197 -9.91 -2.77 2.55
C ALA A 197 -10.30 -3.89 3.56
N GLU A 198 -11.52 -4.40 3.49
CA GLU A 198 -11.98 -5.53 4.31
C GLU A 198 -11.16 -6.80 4.02
N LYS A 199 -10.97 -7.16 2.74
CA LYS A 199 -10.10 -8.30 2.37
C LYS A 199 -8.69 -8.12 2.91
N CYS A 200 -8.11 -6.91 2.80
CA CYS A 200 -6.79 -6.59 3.35
C CYS A 200 -6.73 -6.82 4.86
N LYS A 201 -7.71 -6.33 5.61
CA LYS A 201 -7.78 -6.50 7.07
C LYS A 201 -7.92 -7.96 7.47
N ILE A 202 -8.74 -8.73 6.75
CA ILE A 202 -8.91 -10.18 6.97
C ILE A 202 -7.58 -10.91 6.74
N LEU A 203 -6.93 -10.72 5.59
CA LEU A 203 -5.69 -11.42 5.27
C LEU A 203 -4.52 -11.01 6.18
N ARG A 204 -4.41 -9.72 6.52
CA ARG A 204 -3.47 -9.24 7.55
C ARG A 204 -3.73 -9.89 8.90
N GLY A 205 -4.99 -10.13 9.23
CA GLY A 205 -5.48 -10.69 10.48
C GLY A 205 -5.65 -12.21 10.51
N TRP A 206 -4.80 -12.97 9.82
CA TRP A 206 -4.81 -14.44 9.78
C TRP A 206 -6.02 -15.07 9.05
N GLY A 207 -6.64 -14.35 8.13
CA GLY A 207 -7.83 -14.84 7.42
C GLY A 207 -9.11 -14.84 8.28
N ARG A 208 -9.09 -14.21 9.45
CA ARG A 208 -10.22 -14.20 10.39
C ARG A 208 -11.19 -13.07 10.07
N SER A 209 -12.48 -13.37 9.96
CA SER A 209 -13.53 -12.35 9.80
C SER A 209 -13.60 -11.39 11.00
N SER A 210 -13.22 -11.84 12.19
CA SER A 210 -13.15 -11.01 13.40
C SER A 210 -12.17 -9.84 13.27
N ALA A 211 -11.20 -9.90 12.35
CA ALA A 211 -10.23 -8.83 12.13
C ALA A 211 -10.85 -7.50 11.64
N ILE A 212 -12.10 -7.52 11.15
CA ILE A 212 -12.82 -6.31 10.72
C ILE A 212 -13.29 -5.50 11.93
N ASN A 213 -13.78 -6.19 12.97
CA ASN A 213 -14.36 -5.61 14.18
C ASN A 213 -13.76 -6.29 15.41
N GLU A 214 -12.44 -6.19 15.54
CA GLU A 214 -11.73 -6.83 16.64
C GLU A 214 -11.99 -6.06 17.95
N SER A 215 -12.43 -6.79 18.95
CA SER A 215 -12.61 -6.31 20.32
C SER A 215 -11.99 -7.28 21.31
N GLU A 216 -11.36 -6.71 22.33
CA GLU A 216 -10.78 -7.45 23.46
C GLU A 216 -11.65 -7.35 24.71
N LYS A 217 -12.82 -6.70 24.63
CA LYS A 217 -13.73 -6.67 25.78
C LYS A 217 -14.18 -8.08 26.10
N LEU A 218 -14.08 -8.44 27.38
CA LEU A 218 -14.44 -9.77 27.87
C LEU A 218 -15.89 -10.12 27.52
N GLU A 219 -16.81 -9.15 27.64
CA GLU A 219 -18.23 -9.38 27.30
C GLU A 219 -18.43 -9.72 25.82
N GLU A 220 -17.66 -9.09 24.93
CA GLU A 220 -17.78 -9.31 23.49
C GLU A 220 -17.08 -10.61 23.04
N ARG A 221 -16.15 -11.16 23.84
CA ARG A 221 -15.44 -12.42 23.52
C ARG A 221 -16.01 -13.65 24.19
N PHE A 222 -16.49 -13.53 25.42
CA PHE A 222 -16.83 -14.68 26.28
C PHE A 222 -18.30 -14.74 26.66
N ASN A 223 -19.14 -13.84 26.13
CA ASN A 223 -20.58 -13.83 26.37
C ASN A 223 -21.37 -14.10 25.08
N ILE A 224 -20.79 -14.85 24.14
CA ILE A 224 -21.42 -15.28 22.90
C ILE A 224 -21.70 -16.77 22.99
N GLU A 225 -22.97 -17.17 22.94
CA GLU A 225 -23.35 -18.58 22.95
C GLU A 225 -23.44 -19.08 21.49
N LEU A 226 -22.51 -19.97 21.09
CA LEU A 226 -22.52 -20.58 19.76
C LEU A 226 -23.16 -21.96 19.84
N SER A 227 -24.42 -22.05 19.38
CA SER A 227 -25.20 -23.30 19.36
C SER A 227 -25.32 -23.97 20.74
N GLY A 228 -25.51 -23.18 21.81
CA GLY A 228 -25.64 -23.67 23.18
C GLY A 228 -24.32 -24.07 23.84
N ILE A 229 -23.18 -23.68 23.25
CA ILE A 229 -21.87 -23.78 23.85
C ILE A 229 -21.40 -22.35 24.20
N PRO A 230 -21.10 -22.07 25.48
CA PRO A 230 -20.50 -20.81 25.90
C PRO A 230 -19.13 -20.53 25.27
#